data_AF-A0A822WZD6-F1
#
_entry.id   AF-A0A822WZD6-F1
#
_cell.length_a   1.000
_cell.length_b   1.000
_cell.length_c   1.000
_cell.angle_alpha   90.00
_cell.angle_beta   90.00
_cell.angle_gamma   90.00
#
_symmetry.space_group_name_H-M   'P 1'
#
loop_
_entity.id
_entity.type
_entity.pdbx_description
1 polymer ?
#
loop_
_entity_poly.entity_id
_entity_poly.type
_entity_poly.pdbx_seq_one_letter_code
_entity_poly.pdbx_strand_id
1 'polypeptide(L)' 'MSAPQQETTESGKTLCTYQNSIYLFTYVTKGKCPYTKTFQTDDAE' A
#
# COMPACT_ATOMS: atom_id res chain seq x y z
N MET A 1 5.43 5.12 10.02
CA MET A 1 5.30 4.14 8.92
C MET A 1 6.59 4.17 8.15
N SER A 2 7.27 3.03 8.03
CA SER A 2 8.42 2.89 7.13
C SER A 2 7.96 2.94 5.68
N ALA A 3 8.88 3.19 4.75
CA ALA A 3 8.56 3.10 3.32
C ALA A 3 7.91 1.74 3.01
N PRO A 4 6.80 1.70 2.24
CA PRO A 4 6.20 0.43 1.85
C PRO A 4 7.17 -0.38 1.00
N GLN A 5 7.17 -1.69 1.20
CA GLN A 5 7.92 -2.60 0.37
C GLN A 5 7.24 -2.69 -0.99
N GLN A 6 7.99 -2.48 -2.07
CA GLN A 6 7.45 -2.42 -3.44
C GLN A 6 7.98 -3.61 -4.23
N GLU A 7 7.07 -4.39 -4.82
CA GLU A 7 7.41 -5.53 -5.64
C GLU A 7 6.67 -5.45 -6.97
N THR A 8 7.32 -5.80 -8.08
CA THR A 8 6.67 -5.78 -9.39
C THR A 8 6.19 -7.19 -9.72
N THR A 9 4.89 -7.35 -9.89
CA THR A 9 4.29 -8.63 -10.25
C THR A 9 4.43 -8.88 -11.75
N GLU A 10 4.46 -10.15 -12.17
CA GLU A 10 4.53 -10.56 -13.58
C GLU A 10 3.42 -9.94 -14.46
N SER A 11 2.30 -9.54 -13.85
CA SER A 11 1.21 -8.83 -14.55
C SER A 11 1.49 -7.35 -14.82
N GLY A 12 2.69 -6.85 -14.55
CA GLY A 12 3.06 -5.44 -14.69
C GLY A 12 2.41 -4.52 -13.66
N LYS A 13 1.96 -5.08 -12.52
CA LYS A 13 1.40 -4.32 -11.40
C LYS A 13 2.45 -4.20 -10.29
N THR A 14 2.35 -3.16 -9.48
CA THR A 14 3.19 -2.97 -8.29
C THR A 14 2.41 -3.39 -7.05
N LEU A 15 2.96 -4.36 -6.32
CA LEU A 15 2.50 -4.77 -5.00
C LEU A 15 3.20 -3.89 -3.95
N CYS A 16 2.40 -3.18 -3.16
CA CYS A 16 2.84 -2.36 -2.05
C CYS A 16 2.49 -3.04 -0.73
N THR A 17 3.49 -3.37 0.07
CA THR A 17 3.30 -3.95 1.40
C THR A 17 3.62 -2.92 2.47
N TYR A 18 2.61 -2.54 3.25
CA TYR A 18 2.72 -1.64 4.38
C TYR A 18 2.74 -2.49 5.65
N GLN A 19 3.88 -2.50 6.32
CA GLN A 19 4.04 -3.25 7.57
C GLN A 19 4.29 -2.27 8.72
N ASN A 20 3.61 -2.50 9.83
CA ASN A 20 3.93 -1.96 11.14
C ASN A 20 4.11 -3.13 12.12
N SER A 21 4.48 -2.87 13.38
CA SER A 21 4.72 -3.93 14.38
C SER A 21 3.51 -4.83 14.66
N ILE A 22 2.31 -4.46 14.23
CA ILE A 22 1.04 -5.13 14.55
C ILE A 22 0.23 -5.46 13.28
N TYR A 23 0.45 -4.75 12.17
CA TYR A 23 -0.40 -4.84 10.99
C TYR A 23 0.42 -4.98 9.70
N LEU A 24 -0.07 -5.81 8.79
CA LEU A 24 0.46 -5.98 7.45
C LEU A 24 -0.66 -5.79 6.44
N PHE A 25 -0.52 -4.78 5.59
CA PHE A 25 -1.48 -4.46 4.54
C PHE A 25 -0.80 -4.58 3.18
N THR A 26 -1.41 -5.33 2.27
CA THR A 26 -0.97 -5.45 0.88
C THR A 26 -1.92 -4.71 -0.03
N TYR A 27 -1.38 -3.95 -0.97
CA TYR A 27 -2.16 -3.18 -1.93
C TYR A 27 -1.54 -3.28 -3.31
N VAL A 28 -2.33 -3.70 -4.30
CA VAL A 28 -1.90 -3.79 -5.69
C VAL A 28 -2.30 -2.52 -6.42
N THR A 29 -1.33 -1.84 -7.02
CA THR A 29 -1.53 -0.64 -7.85
C THR A 29 -0.79 -0.82 -9.18
N LYS A 30 -1.08 0.05 -10.16
CA LYS A 30 -0.37 0.11 -11.45
C LYS A 30 0.71 1.21 -11.49
N GLY A 31 1.12 1.73 -10.32
CA GLY A 31 2.05 2.85 -10.21
C GLY A 31 2.86 2.84 -8.90
N LYS A 32 3.45 3.98 -8.54
CA LYS A 32 4.26 4.11 -7.31
C LYS A 32 3.41 3.89 -6.06
N CYS A 33 4.00 3.23 -5.05
CA CYS A 33 3.38 3.09 -3.74
C CYS A 33 3.40 4.44 -3.01
N PRO A 34 2.23 5.03 -2.66
CA PRO A 34 2.19 6.24 -1.87
C PRO A 34 2.76 5.98 -0.47
N TYR A 35 3.63 6.86 0.01
CA TYR A 35 4.30 6.70 1.31
C TYR A 35 3.31 6.71 2.49
N THR A 36 2.25 7.51 2.35
CA THR A 36 1.19 7.64 3.33
C THR A 36 -0.11 7.34 2.61
N LYS A 37 -0.60 6.10 2.74
CA LYS A 37 -1.97 5.80 2.34
C LYS A 37 -2.85 6.14 3.52
N THR A 38 -3.29 7.40 3.62
CA THR A 38 -4.49 7.72 4.39
C THR A 38 -5.61 6.92 3.74
N PHE A 39 -6.04 5.83 4.37
CA PHE A 39 -7.35 5.30 4.10
C PHE A 39 -8.29 6.45 4.47
N GLN A 40 -8.70 7.22 3.48
CA GLN A 40 -9.92 7.99 3.60
C GLN A 40 -11.00 6.92 3.73
N THR A 41 -11.24 6.46 4.96
CA THR A 41 -12.61 6.16 5.34
C THR A 41 -13.32 7.48 5.08
N ASP A 42 -14.17 7.51 4.05
CA ASP A 42 -15.26 8.46 4.02
C ASP A 42 -16.00 8.23 5.35
N ASP A 43 -15.61 8.98 6.37
CA ASP A 43 -16.46 9.35 7.47
C ASP A 43 -17.50 10.30 6.85
N ALA A 44 -18.33 9.74 5.98
CA ALA A 44 -19.51 10.36 5.43
C ALA A 44 -20.67 9.63 6.10
N GLU A 45 -20.92 10.08 7.34
CA GLU A 45 -22.17 10.02 8.12
C GLU A 45 -23.04 8.74 8.03
#